data_AF-A0A9E3DT90-F1
#
_entry.id   AF-A0A9E3DT90-F1
#
_cell.length_a   1.000
_cell.length_b   1.000
_cell.length_c   1.000
_cell.angle_alpha   90.00
_cell.angle_beta   90.00
_cell.angle_gamma   90.00
#
_symmetry.space_group_name_H-M   'P 1'
#
loop_
_entity.id
_entity.type
_entity.pdbx_description
1 polymer ?
#
loop_
_entity_poly.entity_id
_entity_poly.type
_entity_poly.pdbx_seq_one_letter_code
_entity_poly.pdbx_strand_id
1 'polypeptide(L)'
;MQPVFDGHNDALTREDHELLAAGRSDGHLDLPRMRAGGLLGGIFSVFTPSRRERKRPLPRRDGVIEFELSPAVDHRRAAADASAAAGRLLALERAGHLRLGRRASDLDAARAEDGSIVAVLHLEGAEAID
;
A
#
# COMPACT_ATOMS: atom_id res chain seq x y z
N MET A 1 13.69 -10.25 -17.75
CA MET A 1 12.82 -9.14 -17.31
C MET A 1 13.57 -8.37 -16.24
N GLN A 2 13.57 -7.04 -16.29
CA GLN A 2 14.23 -6.21 -15.26
C GLN A 2 13.38 -6.25 -13.99
N PRO A 3 13.94 -6.57 -12.80
CA PRO A 3 13.18 -6.51 -11.54
C PRO A 3 12.72 -5.08 -11.27
N VAL A 4 11.43 -4.92 -10.94
CA VAL A 4 10.84 -3.62 -10.59
C VAL A 4 10.59 -3.58 -9.09
N PHE A 5 10.96 -2.47 -8.46
CA PHE A 5 10.51 -2.13 -7.12
C PHE A 5 9.50 -0.99 -7.22
N ASP A 6 8.27 -1.24 -6.79
CA ASP A 6 7.17 -0.29 -6.89
C ASP A 6 7.23 0.78 -5.80
N GLY A 7 7.07 2.05 -6.18
CA GLY A 7 7.24 3.19 -5.29
C GLY A 7 6.02 3.49 -4.42
N HIS A 8 4.84 3.00 -4.79
CA HIS A 8 3.60 3.18 -4.03
C HIS A 8 2.48 2.30 -4.57
N ASN A 9 1.79 1.58 -3.68
CA ASN A 9 0.51 0.98 -4.00
C ASN A 9 -0.44 0.88 -2.80
N ASP A 10 -1.73 0.87 -3.13
CA ASP A 10 -2.84 0.78 -2.17
C ASP A 10 -3.39 -0.65 -2.03
N ALA A 11 -2.55 -1.67 -2.29
CA ALA A 11 -3.03 -3.05 -2.31
C ALA A 11 -3.51 -3.54 -0.92
N LEU A 12 -3.02 -2.94 0.17
CA LEU A 12 -3.42 -3.28 1.55
C LEU A 12 -4.75 -2.63 2.00
N THR A 13 -5.18 -1.57 1.35
CA THR A 13 -6.32 -0.75 1.80
C THR A 13 -7.63 -1.14 1.12
N ARG A 14 -7.57 -2.03 0.12
CA ARG A 14 -8.76 -2.62 -0.52
C ARG A 14 -9.60 -3.46 0.45
N GLU A 15 -10.89 -3.56 0.15
CA GLU A 15 -11.83 -4.41 0.89
C GLU A 15 -11.47 -5.90 0.77
N ASP A 16 -10.96 -6.33 -0.38
CA ASP A 16 -10.51 -7.71 -0.69
C ASP A 16 -9.03 -7.96 -0.35
N HIS A 17 -8.54 -7.34 0.72
CA HIS A 17 -7.12 -7.43 1.12
C HIS A 17 -6.68 -8.86 1.49
N GLU A 18 -7.59 -9.68 1.97
CA GLU A 18 -7.37 -11.09 2.32
C GLU A 18 -7.00 -11.94 1.10
N LEU A 19 -7.43 -11.53 -0.10
CA LEU A 19 -7.12 -12.20 -1.35
C LEU A 19 -5.75 -11.81 -1.93
N LEU A 20 -5.04 -10.86 -1.31
CA LEU A 20 -3.75 -10.37 -1.82
C LEU A 20 -2.75 -11.51 -2.05
N ALA A 21 -2.73 -12.51 -1.16
CA ALA A 21 -1.82 -13.65 -1.27
C ALA A 21 -2.23 -14.68 -2.33
N ALA A 22 -3.54 -14.97 -2.42
CA ALA A 22 -4.07 -16.04 -3.24
C ALA A 22 -4.36 -15.62 -4.69
N GLY A 23 -4.56 -14.33 -4.93
CA GLY A 23 -5.01 -13.77 -6.20
C GLY A 23 -6.39 -13.15 -6.08
N ARG A 24 -6.59 -12.04 -6.80
CA ARG A 24 -7.85 -11.31 -6.84
C ARG A 24 -8.51 -11.45 -8.22
N SER A 25 -9.82 -11.30 -8.26
CA SER A 25 -10.59 -11.26 -9.52
C SER A 25 -10.47 -9.93 -10.27
N ASP A 26 -10.09 -8.86 -9.58
CA ASP A 26 -9.96 -7.50 -10.12
C ASP A 26 -8.82 -6.71 -9.43
N GLY A 27 -8.64 -5.44 -9.78
CA GLY A 27 -7.61 -4.54 -9.26
C GLY A 27 -6.30 -4.67 -10.04
N HIS A 28 -5.21 -4.12 -9.51
CA HIS A 28 -3.91 -4.12 -10.21
C HIS A 28 -2.90 -5.10 -9.63
N LEU A 29 -2.98 -5.39 -8.33
CA LEU A 29 -1.94 -6.12 -7.61
C LEU A 29 -2.50 -7.27 -6.76
N ASP A 30 -1.85 -8.41 -6.88
CA ASP A 30 -1.84 -9.54 -5.96
C ASP A 30 -0.50 -10.28 -6.11
N LEU A 31 -0.14 -11.14 -5.16
CA LEU A 31 1.17 -11.81 -5.18
C LEU A 31 1.38 -12.67 -6.44
N PRO A 32 0.39 -13.41 -6.96
CA PRO A 32 0.52 -14.08 -8.26
C PRO A 32 0.88 -13.11 -9.40
N ARG A 33 0.19 -11.97 -9.53
CA ARG A 33 0.48 -10.96 -10.55
C ARG A 33 1.81 -10.26 -10.35
N MET A 34 2.21 -10.00 -9.11
CA MET A 34 3.53 -9.44 -8.79
C MET A 34 4.65 -10.37 -9.27
N ARG A 35 4.53 -11.68 -8.99
CA ARG A 35 5.49 -12.69 -9.46
C ARG A 35 5.51 -12.77 -11.00
N ALA A 36 4.35 -12.84 -11.64
CA ALA A 36 4.25 -12.91 -13.09
C ALA A 36 4.79 -11.65 -13.79
N GLY A 37 4.60 -10.47 -13.17
CA GLY A 37 5.06 -9.19 -13.67
C GLY A 37 6.51 -8.83 -13.32
N GLY A 38 7.21 -9.69 -12.57
CA GLY A 38 8.62 -9.45 -12.19
C GLY A 38 8.82 -8.34 -11.16
N LEU A 39 7.84 -8.11 -10.28
CA LEU A 39 8.00 -7.19 -9.15
C LEU A 39 8.87 -7.85 -8.07
N LEU A 40 10.00 -7.21 -7.76
CA LEU A 40 10.85 -7.55 -6.61
C LEU A 40 10.14 -7.22 -5.29
N GLY A 41 9.31 -6.19 -5.31
CA GLY A 41 8.68 -5.66 -4.12
C GLY A 41 7.99 -4.33 -4.36
N GLY A 42 7.52 -3.72 -3.29
CA GLY A 42 6.96 -2.39 -3.34
C GLY A 42 6.75 -1.76 -1.98
N ILE A 43 6.38 -0.48 -2.03
CA ILE A 43 5.95 0.31 -0.88
C ILE A 43 4.43 0.16 -0.75
N PHE A 44 3.99 -0.53 0.30
CA PHE A 44 2.58 -0.79 0.56
C PHE A 44 2.03 0.26 1.51
N SER A 45 1.09 1.06 1.00
CA SER A 45 0.52 2.18 1.72
C SER A 45 -0.40 1.74 2.84
N VAL A 46 -0.39 2.55 3.89
CA VAL A 46 -1.33 2.58 4.98
C VAL A 46 -1.98 3.95 4.90
N PHE A 47 -3.18 3.97 4.35
CA PHE A 47 -3.96 5.18 4.11
C PHE A 47 -5.27 5.12 4.90
N THR A 48 -5.61 6.22 5.57
CA THR A 48 -6.88 6.37 6.26
C THR A 48 -7.83 7.21 5.41
N PRO A 49 -8.92 6.64 4.84
CA PRO A 49 -9.81 7.39 3.97
C PRO A 49 -10.55 8.47 4.75
N SER A 50 -10.72 9.65 4.15
CA SER A 50 -11.54 10.71 4.72
C SER A 50 -13.01 10.26 4.81
N ARG A 51 -13.74 10.68 5.86
CA ARG A 51 -15.18 10.34 6.00
C ARG A 51 -16.04 10.90 4.88
N ARG A 52 -15.61 12.03 4.31
CA ARG A 52 -16.28 12.72 3.21
C ARG A 52 -15.20 13.26 2.28
N GLU A 53 -15.26 12.85 1.03
CA GLU A 53 -14.44 13.40 -0.04
C GLU A 53 -15.35 14.09 -1.05
N ARG A 54 -15.01 15.33 -1.40
CA ARG A 54 -15.68 16.03 -2.50
C ARG A 54 -14.94 15.75 -3.79
N LYS A 55 -15.44 14.79 -4.56
CA LYS A 55 -14.88 14.42 -5.87
C LYS A 55 -15.35 15.32 -7.02
N ARG A 56 -15.91 16.50 -6.70
CA ARG A 56 -16.32 17.48 -7.70
C ARG A 56 -15.23 18.54 -7.82
N PRO A 57 -14.64 18.76 -9.00
CA PRO A 57 -13.67 19.81 -9.19
C PRO A 57 -14.27 21.19 -8.87
N LEU A 58 -13.46 22.07 -8.29
CA LEU A 58 -13.79 23.47 -8.12
C LEU A 58 -13.88 24.15 -9.49
N PRO A 59 -14.84 25.07 -9.69
CA PRO A 59 -14.95 25.79 -10.94
C PRO A 59 -13.75 26.74 -11.10
N ARG A 60 -12.86 26.41 -12.03
CA ARG A 60 -11.71 27.25 -12.40
C ARG A 60 -11.72 27.57 -13.89
N ARG A 61 -11.19 28.74 -14.26
CA ARG A 61 -11.13 29.23 -15.65
C ARG A 61 -9.73 29.11 -16.28
N ASP A 62 -8.75 28.65 -15.51
CA ASP A 62 -7.34 28.52 -15.88
C ASP A 62 -6.94 27.11 -16.34
N GLY A 63 -7.90 26.18 -16.44
CA GLY A 63 -7.67 24.79 -16.83
C GLY A 63 -7.08 23.90 -15.73
N VAL A 64 -6.89 24.43 -14.52
CA VAL A 64 -6.39 23.66 -13.37
C VAL A 64 -7.54 22.84 -12.76
N ILE A 65 -7.29 21.55 -12.52
CA ILE A 65 -8.19 20.70 -11.74
C ILE A 65 -7.82 20.86 -10.27
N GLU A 66 -8.78 21.32 -9.48
CA GLU A 66 -8.64 21.49 -8.03
C GLU A 66 -9.86 20.90 -7.33
N PHE A 67 -9.69 20.32 -6.14
CA PHE A 67 -10.78 19.80 -5.32
C PHE A 67 -10.75 20.49 -3.96
N GLU A 68 -11.91 20.63 -3.33
CA GLU A 68 -11.98 21.07 -1.93
C GLU A 68 -11.31 20.02 -1.05
N LEU A 69 -10.38 20.46 -0.19
CA LEU A 69 -9.69 19.58 0.75
C LEU A 69 -10.71 18.90 1.67
N SER A 70 -10.50 17.62 1.92
CA SER A 70 -11.26 16.89 2.93
C SER A 70 -10.97 17.46 4.33
N PRO A 71 -11.94 17.40 5.26
CA PRO A 71 -11.67 17.72 6.66
C PRO A 71 -10.58 16.83 7.23
N ALA A 72 -9.82 17.35 8.19
CA ALA A 72 -8.79 16.60 8.89
C ALA A 72 -9.34 15.28 9.46
N VAL A 73 -8.56 14.21 9.34
CA VAL A 73 -8.90 12.91 9.90
C VAL A 73 -8.63 12.94 11.41
N ASP A 74 -9.57 12.39 12.19
CA ASP A 74 -9.39 12.20 13.63
C ASP A 74 -8.23 11.23 13.92
N HIS A 75 -7.32 11.62 14.81
CA HIS A 75 -6.13 10.84 15.16
C HIS A 75 -6.47 9.42 15.64
N ARG A 76 -7.48 9.26 16.52
CA ARG A 76 -7.83 7.92 17.05
C ARG A 76 -8.32 7.00 15.94
N ARG A 77 -9.08 7.56 14.99
CA ARG A 77 -9.50 6.81 13.81
C ARG A 77 -8.30 6.46 12.92
N ALA A 78 -7.42 7.42 12.65
CA ALA A 78 -6.23 7.16 11.83
C ALA A 78 -5.32 6.10 12.46
N ALA A 79 -5.09 6.16 13.77
CA ALA A 79 -4.31 5.17 14.50
C ALA A 79 -4.94 3.76 14.42
N ALA A 80 -6.27 3.65 14.52
CA ALA A 80 -6.98 2.38 14.41
C ALA A 80 -6.88 1.79 12.99
N ASP A 81 -7.16 2.60 11.96
CA ASP A 81 -7.09 2.17 10.56
C ASP A 81 -5.64 1.79 10.18
N ALA A 82 -4.67 2.58 10.63
CA ALA A 82 -3.25 2.31 10.39
C ALA A 82 -2.77 1.02 11.06
N SER A 83 -3.18 0.78 12.31
CA SER A 83 -2.85 -0.44 13.04
C SER A 83 -3.43 -1.68 12.35
N ALA A 84 -4.67 -1.60 11.85
CA ALA A 84 -5.30 -2.68 11.11
C ALA A 84 -4.55 -2.99 9.80
N ALA A 85 -4.23 -1.96 9.01
CA ALA A 85 -3.51 -2.13 7.75
C ALA A 85 -2.10 -2.69 7.94
N ALA A 86 -1.33 -2.17 8.90
CA ALA A 86 -0.03 -2.71 9.26
C ALA A 86 -0.13 -4.17 9.74
N GLY A 87 -1.16 -4.49 10.51
CA GLY A 87 -1.48 -5.85 10.96
C GLY A 87 -1.68 -6.84 9.81
N ARG A 88 -2.34 -6.41 8.71
CA ARG A 88 -2.51 -7.22 7.49
C ARG A 88 -1.16 -7.57 6.86
N LEU A 89 -0.28 -6.59 6.71
CA LEU A 89 1.04 -6.82 6.11
C LEU A 89 1.92 -7.73 6.98
N LEU A 90 1.89 -7.53 8.29
CA LEU A 90 2.57 -8.41 9.25
C LEU A 90 2.00 -9.84 9.22
N ALA A 91 0.70 -10.01 8.99
CA ALA A 91 0.09 -11.33 8.86
C ALA A 91 0.58 -12.06 7.60
N LEU A 92 0.77 -11.35 6.49
CA LEU A 92 1.33 -11.91 5.25
C LEU A 92 2.79 -12.34 5.43
N GLU A 93 3.60 -11.55 6.15
CA GLU A 93 4.96 -11.95 6.52
C GLU A 93 4.95 -13.21 7.39
N ARG A 94 4.12 -13.26 8.44
CA ARG A 94 4.02 -14.44 9.32
C ARG A 94 3.57 -15.70 8.59
N ALA A 95 2.73 -15.57 7.57
CA ALA A 95 2.28 -16.68 6.74
C ALA A 95 3.32 -17.10 5.67
N GLY A 96 4.46 -16.42 5.58
CA GLY A 96 5.53 -16.72 4.62
C GLY A 96 5.20 -16.32 3.18
N HIS A 97 4.24 -15.42 2.97
CA HIS A 97 3.85 -15.01 1.63
C HIS A 97 4.78 -13.96 1.02
N LEU A 98 5.39 -13.13 1.88
CA LEU A 98 6.31 -12.04 1.53
C LEU A 98 7.25 -11.75 2.70
N ARG A 99 8.26 -10.89 2.47
CA ARG A 99 9.20 -10.41 3.49
C ARG A 99 8.94 -8.92 3.78
N LEU A 100 8.92 -8.49 5.04
CA LEU A 100 8.95 -7.06 5.34
C LEU A 100 10.36 -6.49 5.18
N GLY A 101 10.49 -5.51 4.29
CA GLY A 101 11.70 -4.72 4.13
C GLY A 101 11.79 -3.66 5.23
N ARG A 102 12.86 -3.71 6.02
CA ARG A 102 13.19 -2.75 7.09
C ARG A 102 14.50 -2.03 6.80
N ARG A 103 15.33 -2.57 5.91
CA ARG A 103 16.63 -2.02 5.48
C ARG A 103 16.84 -2.31 3.99
N ALA A 104 17.73 -1.54 3.35
CA ALA A 104 18.09 -1.77 1.95
C ALA A 104 18.60 -3.20 1.69
N SER A 105 19.34 -3.78 2.65
CA SER A 105 19.85 -5.15 2.56
C SER A 105 18.77 -6.22 2.43
N ASP A 106 17.52 -5.94 2.85
CA ASP A 106 16.42 -6.90 2.70
C ASP A 106 16.02 -7.06 1.23
N LEU A 107 16.16 -6.00 0.43
CA LEU A 107 15.93 -6.03 -1.02
C LEU A 107 17.05 -6.78 -1.73
N ASP A 108 18.30 -6.56 -1.32
CA ASP A 108 19.46 -7.26 -1.87
C ASP A 108 19.36 -8.78 -1.62
N ALA A 109 19.01 -9.17 -0.39
CA ALA A 109 18.83 -10.57 -0.02
C ALA A 109 17.69 -11.22 -0.81
N ALA A 110 16.52 -10.57 -0.91
CA ALA A 110 15.40 -11.08 -1.68
C ALA A 110 15.74 -11.28 -3.17
N ARG A 111 16.55 -10.38 -3.73
CA ARG A 111 17.03 -10.48 -5.12
C ARG A 111 18.03 -11.63 -5.31
N ALA A 112 18.87 -11.91 -4.32
CA ALA A 112 19.98 -12.86 -4.44
C ALA A 112 19.62 -14.29 -4.01
N GLU A 113 18.69 -14.46 -3.08
CA GLU A 113 18.49 -15.73 -2.35
C GLU A 113 17.24 -16.49 -2.80
N ASP A 114 16.06 -15.95 -2.47
CA ASP A 114 14.81 -16.73 -2.45
C ASP A 114 13.73 -16.20 -3.41
N GLY A 115 13.94 -15.03 -4.03
CA GLY A 115 12.95 -14.39 -4.88
C GLY A 115 11.71 -13.93 -4.12
N SER A 116 11.80 -13.77 -2.79
CA SER A 116 10.71 -13.26 -1.97
C SER A 116 10.29 -11.87 -2.44
N ILE A 117 8.97 -11.63 -2.48
CA ILE A 117 8.45 -10.28 -2.64
C ILE A 117 8.77 -9.50 -1.37
N VAL A 118 9.42 -8.34 -1.51
CA VAL A 118 9.69 -7.42 -0.40
C VAL A 118 8.59 -6.37 -0.29
N ALA A 119 8.02 -6.23 0.89
CA ALA A 119 7.04 -5.20 1.19
C ALA A 119 7.60 -4.21 2.21
N VAL A 120 7.60 -2.93 1.87
CA VAL A 120 7.92 -1.84 2.81
C VAL A 120 6.61 -1.24 3.30
N LEU A 121 6.42 -1.19 4.61
CA LEU A 121 5.26 -0.52 5.22
C LEU A 121 5.43 1.00 5.11
N HIS A 122 4.42 1.70 4.60
CA HIS A 122 4.45 3.14 4.42
C HIS A 122 3.18 3.81 4.94
N LEU A 123 3.32 4.86 5.74
CA LEU A 123 2.21 5.71 6.14
C LEU A 123 1.98 6.78 5.05
N GLU A 124 0.86 6.68 4.33
CA GLU A 124 0.39 7.71 3.43
C GLU A 124 -0.54 8.64 4.21
N GLY A 125 0.04 9.73 4.72
CA GLY A 125 -0.58 10.56 5.73
C GLY A 125 -0.08 10.22 7.13
N ALA A 126 0.19 11.26 7.93
CA ALA A 126 0.79 11.13 9.26
C ALA A 126 -0.23 11.26 10.41
N GLU A 127 -1.53 11.19 10.11
CA GLU A 127 -2.61 11.42 11.09
C GLU A 127 -2.61 10.41 12.25
N ALA A 128 -1.97 9.25 12.06
CA ALA A 128 -1.80 8.22 13.08
C ALA A 128 -0.65 8.50 14.08
N ILE A 129 0.12 9.58 13.90
CA ILE A 129 1.26 9.97 14.73
C ILE A 129 0.87 11.17 15.60
N ASP A 130 1.25 11.16 16.87
CA ASP A 130 1.05 12.21 17.89
C ASP A 130 2.41 12.78 18.34
#